data_AF-A0A816V9K8-F1
#
_entry.id   AF-A0A816V9K8-F1
#
_cell.length_a   1.000
_cell.length_b   1.000
_cell.length_c   1.000
_cell.angle_alpha   90.00
_cell.angle_beta   90.00
_cell.angle_gamma   90.00
#
_symmetry.space_group_name_H-M   'P 1'
#
loop_
_entity.id
_entity.type
_entity.pdbx_description
1 polymer ?
#
loop_
_entity_poly.entity_id
_entity_poly.type
_entity_poly.pdbx_seq_one_letter_code
_entity_poly.pdbx_strand_id
1 'polypeptide(L)'
;MTLGAPAVTSSTTPGMGIDWLQQFFGNCTSPECSFDFIPLHWYGKSWSNFQKHLRKFHELFPTYPLWITEWEFTGFTSVATANLEKQALQWLDAQSYLVRYAMFAPKEAARMNGKPNGAMVTDDLRGLTNVGKIYAGLL
;
A
#
# COMPACT_ATOMS: atom_id res chain seq x y z
N MET A 1 10.42 -12.36 -16.98
CA MET A 1 9.09 -11.94 -16.47
C MET A 1 9.11 -12.16 -14.97
N THR A 2 8.59 -11.23 -14.17
CA THR A 2 8.52 -11.38 -12.70
C THR A 2 7.09 -11.70 -12.26
N LEU A 3 6.91 -12.58 -11.29
CA LEU A 3 5.63 -13.01 -10.73
C LEU A 3 5.50 -12.56 -9.26
N GLY A 4 4.47 -11.79 -8.96
CA GLY A 4 4.13 -11.43 -7.58
C GLY A 4 3.31 -12.53 -6.91
N ALA A 5 3.49 -12.69 -5.59
CA ALA A 5 2.55 -13.43 -4.76
C ALA A 5 1.15 -12.79 -4.81
N PRO A 6 0.08 -13.45 -4.31
CA PRO A 6 -1.21 -12.81 -4.19
C PRO A 6 -1.16 -11.60 -3.25
N ALA A 7 -1.70 -10.47 -3.67
CA ALA A 7 -1.80 -9.28 -2.82
C ALA A 7 -2.87 -9.49 -1.74
N VAL A 8 -2.50 -9.29 -0.48
CA VAL A 8 -3.41 -9.49 0.66
C VAL A 8 -3.70 -8.18 1.38
N THR A 9 -4.87 -8.12 2.02
CA THR A 9 -5.28 -6.98 2.87
C THR A 9 -4.41 -6.86 4.12
N SER A 10 -4.48 -5.72 4.81
CA SER A 10 -3.87 -5.53 6.12
C SER A 10 -4.67 -6.11 7.30
N SER A 11 -5.66 -6.97 7.03
CA SER A 11 -6.47 -7.62 8.08
C SER A 11 -5.63 -8.52 8.97
N THR A 12 -5.95 -8.53 10.26
CA THR A 12 -5.37 -9.45 11.27
C THR A 12 -6.38 -10.51 11.72
N THR A 13 -7.54 -10.61 11.06
CA THR A 13 -8.50 -11.68 11.31
C THR A 13 -7.90 -13.01 10.84
N PRO A 14 -8.04 -14.11 11.62
CA PRO A 14 -7.57 -15.43 11.21
C PRO A 14 -8.07 -15.82 9.81
N GLY A 15 -7.20 -16.39 8.99
CA GLY A 15 -7.47 -16.75 7.60
C GLY A 15 -7.49 -15.57 6.62
N MET A 16 -7.03 -14.38 7.02
CA MET A 16 -6.92 -13.20 6.16
C MET A 16 -5.53 -12.57 6.24
N GLY A 17 -5.23 -11.68 5.29
CA GLY A 17 -4.00 -10.89 5.32
C GLY A 17 -2.75 -11.77 5.34
N ILE A 18 -1.82 -11.43 6.25
CA ILE A 18 -0.56 -12.16 6.43
C ILE A 18 -0.79 -13.63 6.76
N ASP A 19 -1.77 -13.95 7.61
CA ASP A 19 -2.05 -15.33 8.01
C ASP A 19 -2.45 -16.19 6.80
N TRP A 20 -3.34 -15.66 5.95
CA TRP A 20 -3.69 -16.32 4.69
C TRP A 20 -2.48 -16.50 3.78
N LEU A 21 -1.61 -15.49 3.67
CA LEU A 21 -0.42 -15.58 2.80
C LEU A 21 0.57 -16.63 3.30
N GLN A 22 0.77 -16.74 4.62
CA GLN A 22 1.59 -17.81 5.21
C GLN A 22 1.01 -19.19 4.90
N GLN A 23 -0.31 -19.35 5.00
CA GLN A 23 -0.98 -20.60 4.62
C GLN A 23 -0.83 -20.90 3.13
N PHE A 24 -0.95 -19.90 2.26
CA PHE A 24 -0.76 -20.04 0.82
C PHE A 24 0.67 -20.50 0.48
N PHE A 25 1.69 -19.87 1.06
CA PHE A 25 3.09 -20.27 0.90
C PHE A 25 3.33 -21.68 1.44
N GLY A 26 2.77 -22.02 2.62
CA GLY A 26 2.91 -23.35 3.20
C GLY A 26 2.26 -24.48 2.38
N ASN A 27 1.24 -24.17 1.59
CA ASN A 27 0.60 -25.12 0.66
C ASN A 27 1.20 -25.10 -0.75
N CYS A 28 2.17 -24.21 -1.01
CA CYS A 28 2.93 -24.21 -2.24
C CYS A 28 4.06 -25.24 -2.18
N THR A 29 3.68 -26.52 -2.29
CA THR A 29 4.60 -27.66 -2.12
C THR A 29 5.30 -28.10 -3.39
N SER A 30 4.83 -27.64 -4.56
CA SER A 30 5.47 -27.92 -5.84
C SER A 30 6.71 -27.04 -6.02
N PRO A 31 7.81 -27.58 -6.57
CA PRO A 31 9.03 -26.81 -6.82
C PRO A 31 8.85 -25.70 -7.87
N GLU A 32 7.78 -25.77 -8.66
CA GLU A 32 7.40 -24.74 -9.62
C GLU A 32 6.69 -23.54 -8.95
N CYS A 33 6.24 -23.68 -7.70
CA CYS A 33 5.65 -22.56 -6.98
C CYS A 33 6.74 -21.62 -6.46
N SER A 34 6.98 -20.56 -7.25
CA SER A 34 7.95 -19.52 -6.94
C SER A 34 7.36 -18.14 -7.20
N PHE A 35 7.79 -17.16 -6.42
CA PHE A 35 7.41 -15.76 -6.55
C PHE A 35 8.67 -14.90 -6.47
N ASP A 36 8.67 -13.78 -7.18
CA ASP A 36 9.80 -12.85 -7.20
C ASP A 36 9.65 -11.73 -6.16
N PHE A 37 8.41 -11.44 -5.74
CA PHE A 37 8.10 -10.38 -4.78
C PHE A 37 6.75 -10.62 -4.09
N ILE A 38 6.52 -9.91 -2.98
CA ILE A 38 5.23 -9.93 -2.27
C ILE A 38 4.53 -8.58 -2.44
N PRO A 39 3.39 -8.52 -3.15
CA PRO A 39 2.52 -7.37 -3.11
C PRO A 39 1.64 -7.39 -1.85
N LEU A 40 1.32 -6.20 -1.33
CA LEU A 40 0.48 -6.05 -0.14
C LEU A 40 -0.35 -4.76 -0.19
N HIS A 41 -1.49 -4.77 0.48
CA HIS A 41 -2.37 -3.61 0.62
C HIS A 41 -2.40 -3.09 2.06
N TRP A 42 -2.54 -1.78 2.24
CA TRP A 42 -2.77 -1.20 3.56
C TRP A 42 -3.74 -0.02 3.54
N TYR A 43 -4.75 -0.04 4.40
CA TYR A 43 -5.65 1.10 4.60
C TYR A 43 -5.88 1.30 6.08
N GLY A 44 -5.65 2.52 6.59
CA GLY A 44 -5.81 2.75 8.01
C GLY A 44 -5.62 4.20 8.43
N LYS A 45 -5.55 4.42 9.74
CA LYS A 45 -5.46 5.76 10.34
C LYS A 45 -4.17 6.00 11.13
N SER A 46 -3.34 4.98 11.30
CA SER A 46 -2.21 5.04 12.25
C SER A 46 -0.88 4.88 11.52
N TRP A 47 -0.04 5.91 11.64
CA TRP A 47 1.34 5.91 11.15
C TRP A 47 2.14 4.73 11.72
N SER A 48 2.05 4.51 13.04
CA SER A 48 2.76 3.41 13.69
C SER A 48 2.27 2.04 13.22
N ASN A 49 0.97 1.90 12.95
CA ASN A 49 0.42 0.64 12.43
C ASN A 49 0.83 0.39 10.97
N PHE A 50 0.92 1.43 10.14
CA PHE A 50 1.45 1.32 8.78
C PHE A 50 2.86 0.76 8.80
N GLN A 51 3.76 1.39 9.55
CA GLN A 51 5.14 0.94 9.67
C GLN A 51 5.24 -0.47 10.29
N LYS A 52 4.45 -0.76 11.33
CA LYS A 52 4.41 -2.09 11.96
C LYS A 52 3.98 -3.17 10.98
N HIS A 53 2.99 -2.88 10.14
CA HIS A 53 2.49 -3.83 9.15
C HIS A 53 3.58 -4.18 8.11
N LEU A 54 4.26 -3.16 7.57
CA LEU A 54 5.32 -3.35 6.57
C LEU A 54 6.55 -4.07 7.14
N ARG A 55 6.97 -3.69 8.35
CA ARG A 55 8.03 -4.42 9.07
C ARG A 55 7.65 -5.87 9.31
N LYS A 56 6.38 -6.15 9.66
CA LYS A 56 5.92 -7.52 9.92
C LYS A 56 5.99 -8.40 8.68
N PHE A 57 5.67 -7.87 7.50
CA PHE A 57 5.90 -8.57 6.24
C PHE A 57 7.37 -8.88 6.02
N HIS A 58 8.24 -7.89 6.20
CA HIS A 58 9.69 -8.09 6.03
C HIS A 58 10.28 -9.11 7.02
N GLU A 59 9.83 -9.09 8.28
CA GLU A 59 10.25 -10.07 9.29
C GLU A 59 9.85 -11.51 8.92
N LEU A 60 8.65 -11.71 8.37
CA LEU A 60 8.13 -13.04 8.04
C LEU A 60 8.62 -13.55 6.68
N PHE A 61 8.92 -12.64 5.76
CA PHE A 61 9.30 -12.94 4.38
C PHE A 61 10.59 -12.20 3.99
N PRO A 62 11.70 -12.39 4.73
CA PRO A 62 12.89 -11.53 4.64
C PRO A 62 13.63 -11.60 3.31
N THR A 63 13.42 -12.66 2.53
CA THR A 63 14.05 -12.88 1.23
C THR A 63 13.31 -12.19 0.08
N TYR A 64 12.08 -11.74 0.28
CA TYR A 64 11.25 -11.19 -0.78
C TYR A 64 11.25 -9.66 -0.74
N PRO A 65 11.53 -8.98 -1.87
CA PRO A 65 11.22 -7.56 -1.98
C PRO A 65 9.71 -7.35 -1.88
N LEU A 66 9.29 -6.26 -1.25
CA LEU A 66 7.90 -5.93 -1.01
C LEU A 66 7.42 -4.82 -1.94
N TRP A 67 6.22 -4.99 -2.50
CA TRP A 67 5.53 -3.99 -3.31
C TRP A 67 4.25 -3.58 -2.59
N ILE A 68 4.10 -2.32 -2.22
CA ILE A 68 2.85 -1.83 -1.64
C ILE A 68 1.92 -1.45 -2.79
N THR A 69 1.13 -2.40 -3.28
CA THR A 69 0.34 -2.21 -4.51
C THR A 69 -0.88 -1.32 -4.32
N GLU A 70 -1.34 -1.14 -3.09
CA GLU A 70 -2.36 -0.15 -2.73
C GLU A 70 -2.16 0.34 -1.28
N TRP A 71 -2.18 1.66 -1.05
CA TRP A 71 -2.27 2.18 0.32
C TRP A 71 -2.84 3.61 0.44
N GLU A 72 -3.53 3.90 1.55
CA GLU A 72 -4.07 5.24 1.86
C GLU A 72 -4.20 5.47 3.38
N PHE A 73 -3.92 6.70 3.84
CA PHE A 73 -4.33 7.15 5.17
C PHE A 73 -5.79 7.63 5.17
N THR A 74 -6.68 6.73 5.60
CA THR A 74 -8.14 6.92 5.53
C THR A 74 -8.71 7.73 6.71
N GLY A 75 -9.85 8.38 6.49
CA GLY A 75 -10.65 9.01 7.56
C GLY A 75 -10.01 10.25 8.20
N PHE A 76 -9.10 10.90 7.49
CA PHE A 76 -8.58 12.24 7.76
C PHE A 76 -9.20 13.27 6.79
N THR A 77 -8.87 14.55 6.91
CA THR A 77 -9.15 15.52 5.84
C THR A 77 -8.18 15.30 4.68
N SER A 78 -8.52 15.75 3.47
CA SER A 78 -7.61 15.66 2.31
C SER A 78 -6.24 16.29 2.56
N VAL A 79 -6.18 17.40 3.28
CA VAL A 79 -4.92 18.07 3.68
C VAL A 79 -4.12 17.20 4.65
N ALA A 80 -4.76 16.60 5.65
CA ALA A 80 -4.08 15.75 6.61
C ALA A 80 -3.61 14.42 5.98
N THR A 81 -4.43 13.82 5.09
CA THR A 81 -4.05 12.67 4.26
C THR A 81 -2.81 12.99 3.44
N ALA A 82 -2.81 14.10 2.69
CA ALA A 82 -1.69 14.53 1.86
C ALA A 82 -0.38 14.69 2.67
N ASN A 83 -0.43 15.32 3.85
CA ASN A 83 0.75 15.50 4.70
C ASN A 83 1.30 14.17 5.27
N LEU A 84 0.41 13.27 5.71
CA LEU A 84 0.80 11.95 6.19
C LEU A 84 1.40 11.09 5.07
N GLU A 85 0.82 11.14 3.88
CA GLU A 85 1.33 10.41 2.71
C GLU A 85 2.69 10.94 2.25
N LYS A 86 2.92 12.26 2.30
CA LYS A 86 4.25 12.84 2.06
C LYS A 86 5.29 12.32 3.04
N GLN A 87 4.97 12.29 4.34
CA GLN A 87 5.84 11.72 5.36
C GLN A 87 6.08 10.22 5.11
N ALA A 88 5.04 9.51 4.68
CA ALA A 88 5.12 8.09 4.37
C ALA A 88 6.07 7.80 3.22
N LEU A 89 5.95 8.53 2.10
CA LEU A 89 6.83 8.39 0.94
C LEU A 89 8.30 8.53 1.32
N GLN A 90 8.66 9.57 2.08
CA GLN A 90 10.03 9.78 2.56
C GLN A 90 10.57 8.60 3.39
N TRP A 91 9.72 8.03 4.24
CA TRP A 91 10.11 6.88 5.05
C TRP A 91 10.21 5.60 4.21
N LEU A 92 9.29 5.39 3.26
CA LEU A 92 9.28 4.26 2.32
C LEU A 92 10.56 4.22 1.49
N ASP A 93 11.00 5.37 0.97
CA ASP A 93 12.25 5.49 0.19
C ASP A 93 13.50 5.09 0.97
N ALA A 94 13.46 5.19 2.30
CA ALA A 94 14.57 4.79 3.17
C ALA A 94 14.60 3.29 3.49
N GLN A 95 13.59 2.50 3.07
CA GLN A 95 13.52 1.07 3.36
C GLN A 95 13.96 0.25 2.15
N SER A 96 15.12 -0.39 2.23
CA SER A 96 15.68 -1.21 1.12
C SER A 96 14.80 -2.39 0.69
N TYR A 97 13.94 -2.90 1.58
CA TYR A 97 13.03 -4.00 1.31
C TYR A 97 11.70 -3.57 0.67
N LEU A 98 11.40 -2.26 0.60
CA LEU A 98 10.20 -1.71 -0.05
C LEU A 98 10.59 -1.12 -1.39
N VAL A 99 10.48 -1.92 -2.45
CA VAL A 99 11.06 -1.54 -3.75
C VAL A 99 10.07 -0.82 -4.66
N ARG A 100 8.76 -0.95 -4.42
CA ARG A 100 7.69 -0.26 -5.18
C ARG A 100 6.52 0.06 -4.26
N TYR A 101 5.82 1.15 -4.53
CA TYR A 101 4.61 1.53 -3.82
C TYR A 101 3.65 2.33 -4.72
N ALA A 102 2.35 2.17 -4.48
CA ALA A 102 1.29 2.87 -5.21
C ALA A 102 0.24 3.38 -4.21
N MET A 103 0.18 4.70 -4.06
CA MET A 103 -0.84 5.36 -3.25
C MET A 103 -2.23 5.17 -3.88
N PHE A 104 -3.25 5.09 -3.04
CA PHE A 104 -4.65 4.99 -3.45
C PHE A 104 -5.36 6.32 -3.13
N ALA A 105 -6.20 6.90 -4.01
CA ALA A 105 -6.76 6.35 -5.25
C ALA A 105 -6.50 7.23 -6.49
N PRO A 106 -6.30 6.62 -7.67
CA PRO A 106 -6.21 7.35 -8.94
C PRO A 106 -7.61 7.77 -9.45
N LYS A 107 -8.37 8.53 -8.64
CA LYS A 107 -9.74 8.97 -8.94
C LYS A 107 -9.99 10.40 -8.48
N GLU A 108 -11.08 10.98 -8.97
CA GLU A 108 -11.69 12.20 -8.47
C GLU A 108 -12.57 11.97 -7.22
N ALA A 109 -12.72 13.01 -6.39
CA ALA A 109 -13.39 12.94 -5.10
C ALA A 109 -14.87 12.53 -5.22
N ALA A 110 -15.56 13.01 -6.24
CA ALA A 110 -16.96 12.66 -6.54
C ALA A 110 -17.18 11.15 -6.75
N ARG A 111 -16.15 10.38 -7.11
CA ARG A 111 -16.23 8.93 -7.36
C ARG A 111 -15.66 8.05 -6.24
N MET A 112 -15.33 8.66 -5.10
CA MET A 112 -14.69 7.96 -3.97
C MET A 112 -15.67 7.43 -2.91
N ASN A 113 -16.94 7.17 -3.26
CA ASN A 113 -17.97 6.59 -2.36
C ASN A 113 -18.01 7.22 -0.95
N GLY A 114 -17.90 8.55 -0.85
CA GLY A 114 -17.91 9.28 0.42
C GLY A 114 -16.59 9.30 1.20
N LYS A 115 -15.47 8.84 0.60
CA LYS A 115 -14.11 8.93 1.15
C LYS A 115 -13.18 9.73 0.22
N PRO A 116 -13.43 11.04 0.01
CA PRO A 116 -12.75 11.83 -1.02
C PRO A 116 -11.27 12.13 -0.72
N ASN A 117 -10.75 11.73 0.45
CA ASN A 117 -9.55 12.33 1.02
C ASN A 117 -8.26 11.91 0.28
N GLY A 118 -8.23 10.70 -0.29
CA GLY A 118 -7.14 10.22 -1.14
C GLY A 118 -7.33 10.48 -2.65
N ALA A 119 -8.31 11.30 -3.06
CA ALA A 119 -8.51 11.61 -4.48
C ALA A 119 -7.28 12.33 -5.07
N MET A 120 -6.73 11.82 -6.18
CA MET A 120 -5.53 12.37 -6.82
C MET A 120 -5.82 13.39 -7.93
N VAL A 121 -7.03 13.36 -8.49
CA VAL A 121 -7.45 14.23 -9.60
C VAL A 121 -8.62 15.11 -9.14
N THR A 122 -8.71 16.34 -9.64
CA THR A 122 -9.84 17.24 -9.40
C THR A 122 -11.14 16.71 -10.03
N ASP A 123 -12.30 17.09 -9.49
CA ASP A 123 -13.60 16.60 -9.98
C ASP A 123 -13.91 16.97 -11.44
N ASP A 124 -13.27 18.01 -11.97
CA ASP A 124 -13.37 18.40 -13.38
C ASP A 124 -12.40 17.66 -14.31
N LEU A 125 -11.56 16.77 -13.75
CA LEU A 125 -10.52 15.99 -14.44
C LEU A 125 -9.43 16.82 -15.12
N ARG A 126 -9.23 18.09 -14.71
CA ARG A 126 -8.27 19.01 -15.34
C ARG A 126 -7.02 19.30 -14.52
N GLY A 127 -6.92 18.75 -13.31
CA GLY A 127 -5.78 19.01 -12.44
C GLY A 127 -5.54 17.93 -11.41
N LEU A 128 -4.37 18.01 -10.78
CA LEU A 128 -4.03 17.19 -9.63
C LEU A 128 -4.48 17.88 -8.33
N THR A 129 -5.01 17.09 -7.40
CA THR A 129 -5.18 17.52 -6.00
C THR A 129 -3.82 17.65 -5.31
N ASN A 130 -3.80 18.08 -4.05
CA ASN A 130 -2.56 18.06 -3.26
C ASN A 130 -2.01 16.64 -3.10
N VAL A 131 -2.87 15.63 -2.91
CA VAL A 131 -2.46 14.22 -2.85
C VAL A 131 -1.82 13.79 -4.18
N GLY A 132 -2.47 14.11 -5.31
CA GLY A 132 -1.93 13.78 -6.64
C GLY A 132 -0.60 14.48 -6.93
N LYS A 133 -0.45 15.75 -6.53
CA LYS A 133 0.81 16.50 -6.68
C LYS A 133 1.93 15.91 -5.83
N ILE A 134 1.65 15.53 -4.58
CA ILE A 134 2.63 14.87 -3.70
C ILE A 134 3.09 13.56 -4.32
N TYR A 135 2.17 12.72 -4.79
CA TYR A 135 2.52 11.45 -5.42
C TYR A 135 3.34 11.63 -6.70
N ALA A 136 3.06 12.68 -7.48
CA ALA A 136 3.81 13.03 -8.68
C ALA A 136 5.15 13.76 -8.41
N GLY A 137 5.52 13.99 -7.15
CA GLY A 137 6.75 14.72 -6.78
C GLY A 137 6.71 16.22 -7.09
N LEU A 138 5.51 16.80 -7.20
CA LEU A 138 5.29 18.22 -7.50
C LEU A 138 5.09 19.08 -6.25
N LEU A 139 4.98 18.47 -5.07
CA LEU A 139 4.84 19.10 -3.75
C LEU A 139 5.56 18.29 -2.67
#